data_AF-A0A933P254-F1
#
_entry.id   AF-A0A933P254-F1
#
_cell.length_a   1.000
_cell.length_b   1.000
_cell.length_c   1.000
_cell.angle_alpha   90.00
_cell.angle_beta   90.00
_cell.angle_gamma   90.00
#
_symmetry.space_group_name_H-M   'P 1'
#
loop_
_entity.id
_entity.type
_entity.pdbx_description
1 polymer ?
#
loop_
_entity_poly.entity_id
_entity_poly.type
_entity_poly.pdbx_seq_one_letter_code
_entity_poly.pdbx_strand_id
1 'polypeptide(L)'
;MEVDLFDNGDAVTPRPAWQVIEAARRRYLTGVLTLDTTPPTNIYLRDGQVYFAERTTDGGLGVRLLVEGVITREQMHKATLQVSGVEHLGRMFERDASIDRDAVELCVELMTDDVLTTVAAHQVDSWKLQLYKRHPSGLDRWLPTRVEVVTHIVEGHHLADQDAVVTPGDGPRQRPHLTPPPTPAAPPAVVVAAVPAPQPQPAPAPEMEYAPPVEPAPMAPPVVLPPPITGEHQVVAVAIADEPVAEVHQHQHDQHQHDHDQQHVAPPTVEMPMVDESMLDEMIEPVTESAPESSNDSGIKLADSAVDQLVGNGIADEVAEAVRRALAAIEVPQ
;
A
#
# COMPACT_ATOMS: atom_id res chain seq x y z
N MET A 1 4.64 19.69 -5.53
CA MET A 1 5.76 19.67 -6.49
C MET A 1 5.47 18.56 -7.46
N GLU A 2 5.14 18.92 -8.69
CA GLU A 2 4.87 17.98 -9.78
C GLU A 2 6.22 17.65 -10.42
N VAL A 3 6.62 16.38 -10.39
CA VAL A 3 7.90 15.95 -10.96
C VAL A 3 7.64 15.59 -12.41
N ASP A 4 8.19 16.36 -13.34
CA ASP A 4 8.18 16.01 -14.75
C ASP A 4 9.04 14.76 -14.95
N LEU A 5 8.42 13.63 -15.29
CA LEU A 5 9.11 12.36 -15.51
C LEU A 5 9.80 12.26 -16.88
N PHE A 6 9.47 13.15 -17.82
CA PHE A 6 9.88 13.06 -19.22
C PHE A 6 10.63 14.29 -19.75
N ASP A 7 10.86 15.30 -18.91
CA ASP A 7 11.59 16.55 -19.26
C ASP A 7 11.00 17.26 -20.49
N ASN A 8 9.69 17.16 -20.71
CA ASN A 8 9.07 17.57 -21.97
C ASN A 8 8.61 19.03 -21.97
N GLY A 9 8.48 19.71 -20.83
CA GLY A 9 8.10 21.14 -20.78
C GLY A 9 6.74 21.52 -21.42
N ASP A 10 6.06 20.58 -22.08
CA ASP A 10 4.83 20.71 -22.87
C ASP A 10 3.74 19.78 -22.34
N ALA A 11 2.51 19.98 -22.85
CA ALA A 11 1.30 19.25 -22.47
C ALA A 11 1.50 17.72 -22.43
N VAL A 12 1.00 17.09 -21.37
CA VAL A 12 1.11 15.65 -21.14
C VAL A 12 0.43 14.89 -22.29
N THR A 13 1.23 14.32 -23.19
CA THR A 13 0.74 13.37 -24.19
C THR A 13 0.36 12.06 -23.50
N PRO A 14 -0.80 11.47 -23.83
CA PRO A 14 -1.20 10.16 -23.31
C PRO A 14 -0.12 9.11 -23.55
N ARG A 15 0.18 8.31 -22.53
CA ARG A 15 1.21 7.26 -22.59
C ARG A 15 0.70 5.98 -21.95
N PRO A 16 1.14 4.81 -22.42
CA PRO A 16 0.84 3.58 -21.71
C PRO A 16 1.48 3.60 -20.32
N ALA A 17 0.77 3.10 -19.31
CA ALA A 17 1.19 3.11 -17.91
C ALA A 17 2.61 2.56 -17.72
N TRP A 18 2.97 1.49 -18.44
CA TRP A 18 4.30 0.90 -18.35
C TRP A 18 5.43 1.91 -18.65
N GLN A 19 5.23 2.86 -19.56
CA GLN A 19 6.23 3.89 -19.86
C GLN A 19 6.39 4.88 -18.70
N VAL A 20 5.29 5.27 -18.06
CA VAL A 20 5.29 6.17 -16.90
C VAL A 20 5.98 5.51 -15.72
N ILE A 21 5.66 4.24 -15.46
CA ILE A 21 6.30 3.43 -14.42
C ILE A 21 7.80 3.30 -14.70
N GLU A 22 8.18 2.93 -15.91
CA GLU A 22 9.57 2.76 -16.30
C GLU A 22 10.37 4.08 -16.21
N ALA A 23 9.76 5.22 -16.55
CA ALA A 23 10.38 6.53 -16.38
C ALA A 23 10.65 6.84 -14.90
N ALA A 24 9.71 6.53 -14.00
CA ALA A 24 9.92 6.67 -12.56
C ALA A 24 11.03 5.74 -12.03
N ARG A 25 11.10 4.51 -12.53
CA ARG A 25 12.15 3.53 -12.17
C ARG A 25 13.54 4.00 -12.60
N ARG A 26 13.70 4.47 -13.84
CA ARG A 26 14.99 4.95 -14.38
C ARG A 26 15.55 6.17 -13.65
N ARG A 27 14.68 6.96 -13.04
CA ARG A 27 15.05 8.11 -12.21
C ARG A 27 15.30 7.74 -10.74
N TYR A 28 15.30 6.44 -10.40
CA TYR A 28 15.53 5.94 -9.04
C TYR A 28 14.61 6.58 -7.98
N LEU A 29 13.36 6.86 -8.35
CA LEU A 29 12.45 7.59 -7.47
C LEU A 29 12.00 6.73 -6.28
N THR A 30 11.79 7.40 -5.15
CA THR A 30 11.25 6.84 -3.91
C THR A 30 9.99 7.60 -3.53
N GLY A 31 8.87 6.90 -3.34
CA GLY A 31 7.58 7.52 -3.04
C GLY A 31 6.40 6.71 -3.58
N VAL A 32 5.28 7.38 -3.81
CA VAL A 32 4.11 6.80 -4.50
C VAL A 32 3.85 7.53 -5.81
N LEU A 33 3.69 6.74 -6.88
CA LEU A 33 3.21 7.15 -8.19
C LEU A 33 1.75 6.72 -8.30
N THR A 34 0.84 7.69 -8.40
CA THR A 34 -0.58 7.45 -8.64
C THR A 34 -0.87 7.66 -10.13
N LEU A 35 -1.40 6.63 -10.77
CA LEU A 35 -1.88 6.68 -12.16
C LEU A 35 -3.40 6.91 -12.16
N ASP A 36 -3.88 7.72 -13.10
CA ASP A 36 -5.31 8.01 -13.30
C ASP A 36 -6.09 6.89 -14.02
N THR A 37 -5.69 5.64 -13.80
CA THR A 37 -6.44 4.48 -14.29
C THR A 37 -7.83 4.43 -13.66
N THR A 38 -8.72 3.58 -14.20
CA THR A 38 -10.05 3.34 -13.60
C THR A 38 -10.15 1.88 -13.12
N PRO A 39 -10.10 1.62 -11.80
CA PRO A 39 -9.89 2.55 -10.69
C PRO A 39 -8.45 3.10 -10.63
N PRO A 40 -8.18 4.22 -9.92
CA PRO A 40 -6.84 4.75 -9.78
C PRO A 40 -5.88 3.73 -9.16
N THR A 41 -4.64 3.73 -9.64
CA THR A 41 -3.62 2.75 -9.21
C THR A 41 -2.48 3.47 -8.53
N ASN A 42 -2.15 3.02 -7.32
CA ASN A 42 -1.00 3.49 -6.56
C ASN A 42 0.15 2.50 -6.72
N ILE A 43 1.32 3.02 -7.07
CA ILE A 43 2.54 2.24 -7.28
C ILE A 43 3.59 2.81 -6.34
N TYR A 44 4.08 1.97 -5.43
CA TYR A 44 5.02 2.36 -4.39
C TYR A 44 6.43 1.97 -4.79
N LEU A 45 7.32 2.96 -4.81
CA LEU A 45 8.70 2.81 -5.25
C LEU A 45 9.67 3.09 -4.11
N ARG A 46 10.79 2.36 -4.12
CA ARG A 46 11.97 2.58 -3.29
C ARG A 46 13.20 2.41 -4.17
N ASP A 47 13.97 3.49 -4.34
CA ASP A 47 15.19 3.52 -5.14
C ASP A 47 14.98 3.01 -6.58
N GLY A 48 13.84 3.37 -7.18
CA GLY A 48 13.43 2.93 -8.52
C GLY A 48 12.91 1.48 -8.59
N GLN A 49 12.81 0.76 -7.47
CA GLN A 49 12.20 -0.56 -7.42
C GLN A 49 10.74 -0.44 -6.97
N VAL A 50 9.82 -1.04 -7.73
CA VAL A 50 8.42 -1.19 -7.31
C VAL A 50 8.38 -2.29 -6.27
N TYR A 51 7.91 -1.99 -5.06
CA TYR A 51 7.75 -2.97 -3.99
C TYR A 51 6.30 -3.29 -3.68
N PHE A 52 5.37 -2.45 -4.14
CA PHE A 52 3.95 -2.71 -4.01
C PHE A 52 3.15 -1.92 -5.04
N ALA A 53 2.07 -2.50 -5.53
CA ALA A 53 1.07 -1.81 -6.33
C ALA A 53 -0.34 -2.25 -5.90
N GLU A 54 -1.26 -1.29 -5.88
CA GLU A 54 -2.67 -1.55 -5.52
C GLU A 54 -3.60 -0.60 -6.28
N ARG A 55 -4.82 -1.07 -6.53
CA ARG A 55 -5.93 -0.23 -6.96
C ARG A 55 -6.57 0.42 -5.75
N THR A 56 -7.14 1.62 -5.86
CA THR A 56 -7.82 2.28 -4.74
C THR A 56 -9.05 1.54 -4.23
N THR A 57 -9.55 0.57 -5.00
CA THR A 57 -10.67 -0.30 -4.63
C THR A 57 -10.23 -1.63 -4.02
N ASP A 58 -8.93 -1.93 -4.03
CA ASP A 58 -8.43 -3.14 -3.39
C ASP A 58 -8.67 -3.04 -1.87
N GLY A 59 -8.99 -4.17 -1.24
CA GLY A 59 -9.06 -4.23 0.21
C GLY A 59 -7.70 -3.95 0.85
N GLY A 60 -7.71 -3.54 2.13
CA GLY A 60 -6.46 -3.34 2.88
C GLY A 60 -5.57 -4.58 2.84
N LEU A 61 -4.25 -4.37 2.77
CA LEU A 61 -3.26 -5.44 2.60
C LEU A 61 -3.46 -6.60 3.60
N GLY A 62 -3.78 -6.30 4.86
CA GLY A 62 -4.05 -7.33 5.85
C GLY A 62 -5.21 -8.24 5.45
N VAL A 63 -6.36 -7.67 5.07
CA VAL A 63 -7.53 -8.44 4.64
C VAL A 63 -7.18 -9.32 3.44
N ARG A 64 -6.41 -8.81 2.48
CA ARG A 64 -5.98 -9.57 1.31
C ARG A 64 -5.11 -10.77 1.70
N LEU A 65 -4.12 -10.57 2.59
CA LEU A 65 -3.28 -11.66 3.09
C LEU A 65 -4.10 -12.73 3.85
N LEU A 66 -5.15 -12.33 4.56
CA LEU A 66 -6.07 -13.27 5.21
C LEU A 66 -6.90 -14.05 4.20
N VAL A 67 -7.39 -13.40 3.14
CA VAL A 67 -8.21 -14.01 2.08
C VAL A 67 -7.38 -15.01 1.26
N GLU A 68 -6.13 -14.68 0.94
CA GLU A 68 -5.20 -15.59 0.27
C GLU A 68 -4.71 -16.74 1.18
N GLY A 69 -5.07 -16.71 2.47
CA GLY A 69 -4.74 -17.78 3.42
C GLY A 69 -3.28 -17.84 3.82
N VAL A 70 -2.47 -16.84 3.49
CA VAL A 70 -1.04 -16.79 3.89
C VAL A 70 -0.86 -16.45 5.37
N ILE A 71 -1.88 -15.85 5.98
CA ILE A 71 -1.95 -15.65 7.43
C ILE A 71 -3.34 -16.00 7.95
N THR A 72 -3.40 -16.46 9.19
CA THR A 72 -4.65 -16.74 9.89
C THR A 72 -5.21 -15.48 10.56
N ARG A 73 -6.49 -15.52 10.97
CA ARG A 73 -7.10 -14.42 11.74
C ARG A 73 -6.40 -14.18 13.08
N GLU A 74 -5.91 -15.24 13.72
CA GLU A 74 -5.18 -15.12 15.00
C GLU A 74 -3.82 -14.44 14.79
N GLN A 75 -3.08 -14.83 13.76
CA GLN A 75 -1.82 -14.20 13.38
C GLN A 75 -2.03 -12.73 13.01
N MET A 76 -3.08 -12.40 12.25
CA MET A 76 -3.45 -11.02 11.95
C MET A 76 -3.63 -10.18 13.21
N HIS A 77 -4.40 -10.68 14.18
CA HIS A 77 -4.67 -9.95 15.42
C HIS A 77 -3.39 -9.71 16.24
N LYS A 78 -2.47 -10.68 16.27
CA LYS A 78 -1.18 -10.54 16.95
C LYS A 78 -0.23 -9.59 16.22
N ALA A 79 -0.17 -9.71 14.90
CA ALA A 79 0.87 -9.08 14.09
C ALA A 79 0.55 -7.63 13.68
N THR A 80 -0.72 -7.23 13.66
CA THR A 80 -1.14 -5.87 13.32
C THR A 80 -0.97 -4.90 14.49
N LEU A 81 -0.48 -3.70 14.18
CA LEU A 81 -0.47 -2.56 15.09
C LEU A 81 -1.46 -1.51 14.60
N GLN A 82 -2.30 -0.99 15.50
CA GLN A 82 -3.14 0.16 15.20
C GLN A 82 -2.36 1.44 15.51
N VAL A 83 -2.09 2.26 14.50
CA VAL A 83 -1.41 3.56 14.65
C VAL A 83 -2.31 4.62 14.05
N SER A 84 -2.85 5.51 14.89
CA SER A 84 -3.76 6.58 14.47
C SER A 84 -4.96 6.09 13.65
N GLY A 85 -5.51 4.92 14.01
CA GLY A 85 -6.64 4.30 13.31
C GLY A 85 -6.29 3.59 12.00
N VAL A 86 -5.00 3.47 11.67
CA VAL A 86 -4.51 2.76 10.49
C VAL A 86 -3.85 1.45 10.92
N GLU A 87 -4.19 0.38 10.21
CA GLU A 87 -3.55 -0.93 10.35
C GLU A 87 -2.12 -0.91 9.80
N HIS A 88 -1.16 -1.18 10.68
CA HIS A 88 0.25 -1.19 10.37
C HIS A 88 0.83 -2.59 10.52
N LEU A 89 1.37 -3.12 9.42
CA LEU A 89 1.92 -4.47 9.28
C LEU A 89 3.45 -4.48 9.19
N GLY A 90 4.10 -3.31 9.16
CA GLY A 90 5.57 -3.20 9.07
C GLY A 90 6.37 -3.77 10.25
N ARG A 91 5.71 -4.37 11.25
CA ARG A 91 6.34 -5.16 12.33
C ARG A 91 5.75 -6.57 12.49
N MET A 92 5.11 -7.08 11.43
CA MET A 92 4.34 -8.32 11.46
C MET A 92 5.22 -9.51 11.90
N PHE A 93 6.40 -9.66 11.31
CA PHE A 93 7.30 -10.78 11.56
C PHE A 93 8.00 -10.71 12.92
N GLU A 94 8.24 -9.50 13.46
CA GLU A 94 8.78 -9.35 14.82
C GLU A 94 7.72 -9.63 15.90
N ARG A 95 6.44 -9.45 15.58
CA ARG A 95 5.33 -9.62 16.52
C ARG A 95 4.81 -11.05 16.59
N ASP A 96 4.85 -11.76 15.48
CA ASP A 96 4.44 -13.15 15.42
C ASP A 96 5.41 -13.97 14.55
N ALA A 97 6.29 -14.71 15.21
CA ALA A 97 7.28 -15.58 14.58
C ALA A 97 6.66 -16.83 13.93
N SER A 98 5.37 -17.11 14.12
CA SER A 98 4.69 -18.22 13.45
C SER A 98 4.29 -17.90 12.01
N ILE A 99 4.37 -16.63 11.60
CA ILE A 99 4.05 -16.20 10.24
C ILE A 99 5.18 -16.62 9.30
N ASP A 100 4.82 -17.32 8.24
CA ASP A 100 5.75 -17.63 7.16
C ASP A 100 6.03 -16.36 6.34
N ARG A 101 7.24 -15.84 6.50
CA ARG A 101 7.67 -14.61 5.83
C ARG A 101 7.75 -14.78 4.32
N ASP A 102 8.25 -15.92 3.84
CA ASP A 102 8.47 -16.14 2.42
C ASP A 102 7.11 -16.24 1.70
N ALA A 103 6.13 -16.90 2.33
CA ALA A 103 4.76 -16.97 1.80
C ALA A 103 4.10 -15.59 1.70
N VAL A 104 4.26 -14.74 2.72
CA VAL A 104 3.71 -13.37 2.71
C VAL A 104 4.39 -12.49 1.66
N GLU A 105 5.72 -12.51 1.58
CA GLU A 105 6.47 -11.71 0.60
C GLU A 105 6.13 -12.14 -0.84
N LEU A 106 6.07 -13.45 -1.11
CA LEU A 106 5.65 -13.97 -2.42
C LEU A 106 4.21 -13.57 -2.76
N CYS A 107 3.29 -13.64 -1.81
CA CYS A 107 1.90 -13.22 -2.01
C CYS A 107 1.81 -11.75 -2.41
N VAL A 108 2.58 -10.88 -1.75
CA VAL A 108 2.66 -9.45 -2.09
C VAL A 108 3.28 -9.22 -3.47
N GLU A 109 4.30 -9.99 -3.83
CA GLU A 109 4.91 -9.94 -5.16
C GLU A 109 3.88 -10.27 -6.24
N LEU A 110 3.14 -11.37 -6.08
CA LEU A 110 2.10 -11.80 -7.02
C LEU A 110 0.95 -10.79 -7.13
N MET A 111 0.51 -10.23 -6.00
CA MET A 111 -0.50 -9.16 -5.97
C MET A 111 -0.03 -7.91 -6.73
N THR A 112 1.24 -7.57 -6.58
CA THR A 112 1.85 -6.42 -7.25
C THR A 112 1.95 -6.68 -8.76
N ASP A 113 2.40 -7.88 -9.14
CA ASP A 113 2.51 -8.29 -10.54
C ASP A 113 1.14 -8.33 -11.25
N ASP A 114 0.08 -8.81 -10.57
CA ASP A 114 -1.29 -8.77 -11.09
C ASP A 114 -1.73 -7.33 -11.43
N VAL A 115 -1.52 -6.40 -10.50
CA VAL A 115 -1.88 -4.99 -10.69
C VAL A 115 -1.06 -4.38 -11.83
N LEU A 116 0.26 -4.57 -11.83
CA LEU A 116 1.15 -4.02 -12.85
C LEU A 116 0.83 -4.57 -14.24
N THR A 117 0.61 -5.88 -14.36
CA THR A 117 0.23 -6.55 -15.61
C THR A 117 -1.10 -6.02 -16.12
N THR A 118 -2.09 -5.87 -15.23
CA THR A 118 -3.40 -5.32 -15.57
C THR A 118 -3.28 -3.89 -16.12
N VAL A 119 -2.51 -3.02 -15.46
CA VAL A 119 -2.46 -1.60 -15.83
C VAL A 119 -1.49 -1.31 -16.98
N ALA A 120 -0.52 -2.17 -17.27
CA ALA A 120 0.61 -1.89 -18.17
C ALA A 120 0.23 -1.21 -19.49
N ALA A 121 -0.80 -1.73 -20.17
CA ALA A 121 -1.22 -1.25 -21.49
C ALA A 121 -2.22 -0.06 -21.45
N HIS A 122 -2.74 0.29 -20.27
CA HIS A 122 -3.71 1.38 -20.14
C HIS A 122 -3.05 2.71 -20.51
N GLN A 123 -3.74 3.51 -21.34
CA GLN A 123 -3.32 4.87 -21.62
C GLN A 123 -3.64 5.75 -20.41
N VAL A 124 -2.64 6.47 -19.95
CA VAL A 124 -2.66 7.36 -18.79
C VAL A 124 -2.46 8.77 -19.31
N ASP A 125 -3.43 9.64 -19.04
CA ASP A 125 -3.41 11.05 -19.46
C ASP A 125 -2.74 11.92 -18.40
N SER A 126 -2.77 11.47 -17.13
CA SER A 126 -2.17 12.18 -16.01
C SER A 126 -1.65 11.21 -14.93
N TRP A 127 -0.60 11.65 -14.23
CA TRP A 127 -0.06 10.91 -13.09
C TRP A 127 0.38 11.89 -12.01
N LYS A 128 0.39 11.43 -10.76
CA LYS A 128 0.85 12.21 -9.62
C LYS A 128 1.94 11.47 -8.87
N LEU A 129 3.05 12.14 -8.64
CA LEU A 129 4.13 11.62 -7.81
C LEU A 129 4.15 12.33 -6.45
N GLN A 130 4.20 11.55 -5.37
CA GLN A 130 4.46 12.06 -4.02
C GLN A 130 5.75 11.43 -3.50
N LEU A 131 6.84 12.20 -3.57
CA LEU A 131 8.16 11.76 -3.12
C LEU A 131 8.16 11.41 -1.63
N TYR A 132 8.92 10.38 -1.28
CA TYR A 132 9.14 9.89 0.09
C TYR A 132 7.89 9.44 0.86
N LYS A 133 6.70 9.47 0.24
CA LYS A 133 5.50 8.89 0.82
C LYS A 133 5.59 7.36 0.76
N ARG A 134 5.53 6.74 1.93
CA ARG A 134 5.57 5.28 2.11
C ARG A 134 4.16 4.69 2.08
N HIS A 135 4.07 3.38 1.88
CA HIS A 135 2.81 2.67 2.00
C HIS A 135 2.29 2.76 3.46
N PRO A 136 1.01 3.09 3.69
CA PRO A 136 0.48 3.29 5.04
C PRO A 136 0.56 2.06 5.96
N SER A 137 0.57 0.84 5.39
CA SER A 137 0.76 -0.38 6.19
C SER A 137 2.18 -0.59 6.72
N GLY A 138 3.16 0.24 6.29
CA GLY A 138 4.57 0.07 6.68
C GLY A 138 5.29 -1.11 6.02
N LEU A 139 4.74 -1.62 4.91
CA LEU A 139 5.31 -2.68 4.09
C LEU A 139 6.78 -2.43 3.68
N ASP A 140 7.16 -1.16 3.53
CA ASP A 140 8.53 -0.75 3.19
C ASP A 140 9.59 -1.23 4.18
N ARG A 141 9.19 -1.56 5.42
CA ARG A 141 10.09 -2.09 6.46
C ARG A 141 10.45 -3.55 6.27
N TRP A 142 9.68 -4.31 5.49
CA TRP A 142 10.00 -5.70 5.20
C TRP A 142 11.20 -5.78 4.25
N LEU A 143 11.33 -4.79 3.36
CA LEU A 143 12.43 -4.73 2.42
C LEU A 143 13.79 -4.62 3.14
N PRO A 144 14.82 -5.36 2.68
CA PRO A 144 16.16 -5.25 3.24
C PRO A 144 16.61 -3.79 3.31
N THR A 145 17.21 -3.40 4.43
CA THR A 145 17.88 -2.10 4.51
C THR A 145 19.13 -2.19 3.64
N ARG A 146 19.05 -1.75 2.39
CA ARG A 146 20.24 -1.67 1.53
C ARG A 146 21.20 -0.65 2.14
N VAL A 147 22.21 -1.14 2.86
CA VAL A 147 23.47 -0.44 3.10
C VAL A 147 24.55 -1.30 2.47
N GLU A 148 24.78 -1.12 1.18
CA GLU A 148 26.02 -1.58 0.54
C GLU A 148 26.57 -0.45 -0.34
N VAL A 149 27.23 0.50 0.33
CA VAL A 149 28.38 1.17 -0.28
C VAL A 149 29.60 0.37 0.13
N VAL A 150 29.76 -0.81 -0.47
CA VAL A 150 31.06 -1.47 -0.55
C VAL A 150 31.70 -0.94 -1.83
N THR A 151 32.28 0.25 -1.75
CA THR A 151 33.31 0.67 -2.71
C THR A 151 34.56 -0.17 -2.44
N HIS A 152 34.52 -1.48 -2.71
CA HIS A 152 35.72 -2.21 -3.06
C HIS A 152 36.07 -1.83 -4.50
N ILE A 153 36.67 -0.65 -4.66
CA ILE A 153 37.59 -0.41 -5.76
C ILE A 153 38.78 -1.33 -5.45
N VAL A 154 38.68 -2.60 -5.84
CA VAL A 154 39.88 -3.38 -6.13
C VAL A 154 40.40 -2.79 -7.42
N GLU A 155 41.34 -1.87 -7.24
CA GLU A 155 42.24 -1.35 -8.26
C GLU A 155 42.92 -2.55 -8.93
N GLY A 156 42.30 -3.03 -10.01
CA GLY A 156 42.88 -4.06 -10.86
C GLY A 156 44.10 -3.48 -11.55
N HIS A 157 45.27 -3.69 -10.95
CA HIS A 157 46.54 -3.70 -11.64
C HIS A 157 46.51 -4.77 -12.75
N HIS A 158 45.90 -4.45 -13.89
CA HIS A 158 45.99 -5.26 -15.10
C HIS A 158 46.34 -4.43 -16.33
N LEU A 159 47.33 -3.55 -16.13
CA LEU A 159 48.22 -3.06 -17.17
C LEU A 159 49.65 -3.20 -16.63
N ALA A 160 50.17 -4.43 -16.66
CA ALA A 160 51.59 -4.69 -16.52
C ALA A 160 52.04 -5.50 -17.75
N ASP A 161 52.86 -4.81 -18.52
CA ASP A 161 53.71 -5.20 -19.64
C ASP A 161 54.09 -6.69 -19.72
N GLN A 162 54.01 -7.27 -20.93
CA GLN A 162 54.29 -8.68 -21.23
C GLN A 162 55.76 -8.99 -21.58
N ASP A 163 56.73 -8.13 -21.25
CA ASP A 163 58.14 -8.37 -21.63
C ASP A 163 59.14 -8.17 -20.46
N ALA A 164 59.01 -8.97 -19.40
CA ALA A 164 60.05 -9.08 -18.37
C ALA A 164 60.57 -10.52 -18.23
N VAL A 165 61.75 -10.72 -18.80
CA VAL A 165 62.56 -11.94 -18.84
C VAL A 165 62.83 -12.50 -17.42
N VAL A 166 62.59 -13.81 -17.27
CA VAL A 166 62.93 -14.61 -16.08
C VAL A 166 64.44 -14.80 -15.97
N THR A 167 65.02 -14.47 -14.81
CA THR A 167 66.33 -14.98 -14.38
C THR A 167 66.19 -15.58 -12.96
N PRO A 168 66.55 -16.86 -12.73
CA PRO A 168 66.48 -17.48 -11.41
C PRO A 168 67.78 -17.28 -10.61
N GLY A 169 67.66 -16.99 -9.31
CA GLY A 169 68.83 -16.84 -8.42
C GLY A 169 68.50 -16.89 -6.92
N ASP A 170 68.84 -18.02 -6.32
CA ASP A 170 69.27 -18.29 -4.93
C ASP A 170 68.55 -17.64 -3.72
N GLY A 171 67.85 -18.52 -2.98
CA GLY A 171 68.13 -18.82 -1.57
C GLY A 171 67.86 -17.74 -0.51
N PRO A 172 66.86 -17.93 0.38
CA PRO A 172 66.59 -16.99 1.47
C PRO A 172 67.58 -17.16 2.63
N ARG A 173 68.38 -16.12 2.90
CA ARG A 173 69.04 -15.92 4.22
C ARG A 173 68.12 -15.11 5.14
N GLN A 174 67.96 -15.67 6.33
CA GLN A 174 67.09 -15.27 7.44
C GLN A 174 67.28 -13.82 7.93
N ARG A 175 66.18 -13.26 8.45
CA ARG A 175 66.16 -12.26 9.52
C ARG A 175 64.78 -12.27 10.24
N PRO A 176 64.64 -11.65 11.42
CA PRO A 176 64.61 -12.32 12.73
C PRO A 176 63.21 -12.59 13.29
N HIS A 177 63.17 -13.53 14.24
CA HIS A 177 62.04 -13.93 15.08
C HIS A 177 61.16 -12.77 15.57
N LEU A 178 59.94 -12.71 15.04
CA LEU A 178 58.78 -12.22 15.77
C LEU A 178 58.05 -13.44 16.34
N THR A 179 57.91 -13.45 17.66
CA THR A 179 57.13 -14.43 18.41
C THR A 179 55.72 -14.57 17.81
N PRO A 180 55.26 -15.79 17.50
CA PRO A 180 53.88 -16.00 17.11
C PRO A 180 52.93 -15.68 18.28
N PRO A 181 51.72 -15.16 18.01
CA PRO A 181 50.68 -15.03 19.03
C PRO A 181 50.33 -16.42 19.60
N PRO A 182 49.90 -16.51 20.87
CA PRO A 182 49.54 -17.77 21.49
C PRO A 182 48.40 -18.45 20.70
N THR A 183 48.65 -19.70 20.32
CA THR A 183 47.68 -20.60 19.70
C THR A 183 46.42 -20.68 20.58
N PRO A 184 45.21 -20.36 20.06
CA PRO A 184 43.97 -20.67 20.74
C PRO A 184 43.91 -22.16 21.03
N ALA A 185 43.60 -22.52 22.28
CA ALA A 185 43.42 -23.90 22.70
C ALA A 185 42.41 -24.60 21.78
N ALA A 186 42.76 -25.82 21.36
CA ALA A 186 41.88 -26.67 20.57
C ALA A 186 40.51 -26.80 21.26
N PRO A 187 39.39 -26.66 20.53
CA PRO A 187 38.08 -26.95 21.10
C PRO A 187 38.04 -28.42 21.54
N PRO A 188 37.38 -28.74 22.67
CA PRO A 188 37.23 -30.12 23.10
C PRO A 188 36.52 -30.93 22.01
N ALA A 189 37.00 -32.15 21.80
CA ALA A 189 36.40 -33.12 20.88
C ALA A 189 34.90 -33.26 21.19
N VAL A 190 34.07 -32.86 20.24
CA VAL A 190 32.63 -33.12 20.30
C VAL A 190 32.46 -34.63 20.16
N VAL A 191 32.11 -35.26 21.27
CA VAL A 191 31.65 -36.65 21.30
C VAL A 191 30.38 -36.69 20.46
N VAL A 192 30.43 -37.38 19.32
CA VAL A 192 29.26 -37.66 18.50
C VAL A 192 28.32 -38.52 19.34
N ALA A 193 27.26 -37.90 19.87
CA ALA A 193 26.18 -38.62 20.53
C ALA A 193 25.53 -39.56 19.51
N ALA A 194 25.38 -40.83 19.91
CA ALA A 194 24.71 -41.84 19.12
C ALA A 194 23.30 -41.37 18.74
N VAL A 195 22.96 -41.52 17.45
CA VAL A 195 21.63 -41.30 16.90
C VAL A 195 20.62 -42.15 17.68
N PRO A 196 19.59 -41.56 18.33
CA PRO A 196 18.54 -42.32 18.97
C PRO A 196 17.81 -43.19 17.95
N ALA A 197 17.54 -44.45 18.31
CA ALA A 197 16.74 -45.35 17.50
C ALA A 197 15.37 -44.73 17.16
N PRO A 198 14.83 -44.97 15.95
CA PRO A 198 13.55 -44.42 15.52
C PRO A 198 12.44 -44.84 16.49
N GLN A 199 11.69 -43.87 17.00
CA GLN A 199 10.54 -44.16 17.84
C GLN A 199 9.45 -44.88 17.05
N PRO A 200 8.74 -45.85 17.66
CA PRO A 200 7.65 -46.55 17.01
C PRO A 200 6.53 -45.57 16.63
N GLN A 201 6.11 -45.62 15.36
CA GLN A 201 4.97 -44.85 14.88
C GLN A 201 3.70 -45.20 15.69
N PRO A 202 2.92 -44.20 16.13
CA PRO A 202 1.64 -44.43 16.78
C PRO A 202 0.69 -45.12 15.80
N ALA A 203 -0.04 -46.13 16.31
CA ALA A 203 -1.03 -46.87 15.54
C ALA A 203 -2.09 -45.93 14.95
N PRO A 204 -2.58 -46.21 13.72
CA PRO A 204 -3.64 -45.41 13.11
C PRO A 204 -4.89 -45.43 14.00
N ALA A 205 -5.46 -44.25 14.23
CA ALA A 205 -6.71 -44.10 14.95
C ALA A 205 -7.85 -44.83 14.19
N PRO A 206 -8.84 -45.41 14.91
CA PRO A 206 -9.97 -46.05 14.26
C PRO A 206 -10.76 -45.04 13.41
N GLU A 207 -11.05 -45.40 12.17
CA GLU A 207 -11.94 -44.64 11.28
C GLU A 207 -13.28 -44.44 11.97
N MET A 208 -13.63 -43.18 12.24
CA MET A 208 -14.99 -42.85 12.65
C MET A 208 -15.88 -42.97 11.43
N GLU A 209 -16.73 -43.99 11.46
CA GLU A 209 -17.84 -44.22 10.53
C GLU A 209 -18.76 -42.99 10.55
N TYR A 210 -18.65 -42.15 9.51
CA TYR A 210 -19.51 -40.99 9.34
C TYR A 210 -20.93 -41.46 9.07
N ALA A 211 -21.85 -41.14 9.98
CA ALA A 211 -23.28 -41.31 9.76
C ALA A 211 -23.72 -40.47 8.54
N PRO A 212 -24.62 -41.00 7.69
CA PRO A 212 -25.07 -40.28 6.51
C PRO A 212 -25.81 -38.99 6.89
N PRO A 213 -25.71 -37.94 6.06
CA PRO A 213 -26.34 -36.66 6.32
C PRO A 213 -27.88 -36.82 6.32
N VAL A 214 -28.51 -36.29 7.37
CA VAL A 214 -29.96 -36.23 7.51
C VAL A 214 -30.49 -35.15 6.56
N GLU A 215 -31.35 -35.56 5.63
CA GLU A 215 -32.05 -34.68 4.69
C GLU A 215 -32.87 -33.61 5.45
N PRO A 216 -32.70 -32.31 5.16
CA PRO A 216 -33.49 -31.28 5.82
C PRO A 216 -34.94 -31.32 5.36
N ALA A 217 -35.86 -31.35 6.33
CA ALA A 217 -37.29 -31.36 6.09
C ALA A 217 -37.77 -30.10 5.32
N PRO A 218 -38.78 -30.22 4.44
CA PRO A 218 -39.26 -29.11 3.63
C PRO A 218 -39.85 -28.00 4.51
N MET A 219 -39.32 -26.79 4.37
CA MET A 219 -39.82 -25.58 5.04
C MET A 219 -41.24 -25.26 4.57
N ALA A 220 -42.12 -24.98 5.53
CA ALA A 220 -43.47 -24.52 5.29
C ALA A 220 -43.49 -23.13 4.61
N PRO A 221 -44.50 -22.82 3.79
CA PRO A 221 -44.60 -21.53 3.10
C PRO A 221 -44.83 -20.36 4.08
N PRO A 222 -44.33 -19.16 3.75
CA PRO A 222 -44.43 -17.99 4.60
C PRO A 222 -45.89 -17.50 4.74
N VAL A 223 -46.28 -17.21 5.99
CA VAL A 223 -47.57 -16.59 6.32
C VAL A 223 -47.52 -15.11 5.92
N VAL A 224 -48.34 -14.73 4.95
CA VAL A 224 -48.53 -13.34 4.52
C VAL A 224 -49.39 -12.62 5.56
N LEU A 225 -48.82 -11.64 6.26
CA LEU A 225 -49.58 -10.73 7.13
C LEU A 225 -50.19 -9.59 6.28
N PRO A 226 -51.44 -9.18 6.55
CA PRO A 226 -52.08 -8.06 5.84
C PRO A 226 -51.47 -6.70 6.25
N PRO A 227 -51.48 -5.70 5.35
CA PRO A 227 -50.90 -4.39 5.59
C PRO A 227 -51.69 -3.56 6.62
N PRO A 228 -51.02 -2.64 7.35
CA PRO A 228 -51.67 -1.74 8.29
C PRO A 228 -52.52 -0.68 7.57
N ILE A 229 -53.72 -0.49 8.10
CA ILE A 229 -54.72 0.48 7.66
C ILE A 229 -54.19 1.88 8.02
N THR A 230 -53.83 2.68 7.02
CA THR A 230 -53.44 4.08 7.23
C THR A 230 -54.64 4.97 6.93
N GLY A 231 -55.09 5.70 7.96
CA GLY A 231 -56.26 6.56 7.92
C GLY A 231 -56.13 7.75 6.98
N GLU A 232 -57.28 8.08 6.40
CA GLU A 232 -57.56 9.12 5.44
C GLU A 232 -57.32 10.53 6.01
N HIS A 233 -56.66 11.39 5.23
CA HIS A 233 -56.95 12.83 5.23
C HIS A 233 -57.14 13.30 3.79
N GLN A 234 -58.42 13.51 3.50
CA GLN A 234 -59.02 14.01 2.27
C GLN A 234 -58.69 15.50 2.09
N VAL A 235 -58.10 15.87 0.96
CA VAL A 235 -58.22 17.25 0.44
C VAL A 235 -58.49 17.18 -1.06
N VAL A 236 -59.63 17.79 -1.41
CA VAL A 236 -60.27 17.82 -2.72
C VAL A 236 -59.62 18.87 -3.60
N ALA A 237 -59.26 18.53 -4.84
CA ALA A 237 -59.07 19.49 -5.92
C ALA A 237 -59.33 18.85 -7.31
N VAL A 238 -60.58 19.01 -7.74
CA VAL A 238 -61.08 19.39 -9.09
C VAL A 238 -60.31 18.93 -10.33
N ALA A 239 -61.03 18.15 -11.14
CA ALA A 239 -60.73 17.74 -12.50
C ALA A 239 -60.74 18.88 -13.52
N ILE A 240 -59.88 18.81 -14.55
CA ILE A 240 -60.21 19.16 -15.95
C ILE A 240 -59.43 18.20 -16.89
N ALA A 241 -60.16 17.59 -17.81
CA ALA A 241 -59.68 16.76 -18.91
C ALA A 241 -59.30 17.62 -20.13
N ASP A 242 -58.34 17.17 -20.94
CA ASP A 242 -58.45 17.08 -22.41
C ASP A 242 -57.12 16.53 -23.01
N GLU A 243 -57.21 15.42 -23.74
CA GLU A 243 -56.32 15.07 -24.86
C GLU A 243 -56.77 15.85 -26.12
N PRO A 244 -56.17 15.70 -27.32
CA PRO A 244 -54.79 15.49 -27.77
C PRO A 244 -54.40 16.51 -28.90
N VAL A 245 -53.33 16.22 -29.67
CA VAL A 245 -53.08 16.56 -31.11
C VAL A 245 -51.79 17.34 -31.42
N ALA A 246 -50.87 16.60 -32.06
CA ALA A 246 -50.07 16.87 -33.28
C ALA A 246 -49.07 18.04 -33.42
N GLU A 247 -47.97 17.65 -34.08
CA GLU A 247 -47.23 18.31 -35.16
C GLU A 247 -46.33 19.55 -34.92
N VAL A 248 -45.06 19.34 -35.35
CA VAL A 248 -44.22 20.25 -36.14
C VAL A 248 -43.80 21.56 -35.49
N HIS A 249 -42.49 21.74 -35.29
CA HIS A 249 -41.70 22.76 -35.99
C HIS A 249 -40.19 22.58 -35.73
N GLN A 250 -39.45 22.37 -36.81
CA GLN A 250 -38.03 22.72 -36.92
C GLN A 250 -37.89 24.22 -36.68
N HIS A 251 -36.92 24.63 -35.86
CA HIS A 251 -36.31 25.96 -35.94
C HIS A 251 -34.79 25.81 -35.85
N GLN A 252 -34.17 26.01 -37.01
CA GLN A 252 -32.81 26.51 -37.13
C GLN A 252 -32.74 27.87 -36.43
N HIS A 253 -31.66 28.11 -35.67
CA HIS A 253 -31.17 29.46 -35.49
C HIS A 253 -29.67 29.51 -35.71
N ASP A 254 -29.35 30.35 -36.66
CA ASP A 254 -28.06 30.79 -37.14
C ASP A 254 -27.25 31.52 -36.07
N GLN A 255 -25.92 31.36 -36.20
CA GLN A 255 -24.87 32.38 -36.11
C GLN A 255 -24.94 33.43 -34.99
N HIS A 256 -23.90 33.42 -34.15
CA HIS A 256 -23.08 34.63 -34.04
C HIS A 256 -21.59 34.29 -33.84
N GLN A 257 -20.81 34.68 -34.85
CA GLN A 257 -19.39 35.01 -34.72
C GLN A 257 -19.24 36.18 -33.74
N HIS A 258 -18.31 36.04 -32.80
CA HIS A 258 -17.71 37.18 -32.12
C HIS A 258 -16.20 37.06 -32.23
N ASP A 259 -15.69 37.75 -33.25
CA ASP A 259 -14.37 38.37 -33.22
C ASP A 259 -14.32 39.35 -32.05
N HIS A 260 -13.38 39.17 -31.13
CA HIS A 260 -12.84 40.31 -30.40
C HIS A 260 -11.34 40.12 -30.13
N ASP A 261 -10.60 40.92 -30.88
CA ASP A 261 -9.32 41.55 -30.63
C ASP A 261 -8.50 41.14 -29.40
N GLN A 262 -7.29 40.71 -29.74
CA GLN A 262 -6.10 40.71 -28.90
C GLN A 262 -5.82 42.11 -28.35
N GLN A 263 -5.78 42.25 -27.03
CA GLN A 263 -4.99 43.27 -26.36
C GLN A 263 -3.96 42.60 -25.44
N HIS A 264 -2.73 42.58 -25.94
CA HIS A 264 -1.51 42.37 -25.16
C HIS A 264 -1.42 43.46 -24.07
N VAL A 265 -1.59 43.06 -22.80
CA VAL A 265 -1.20 43.88 -21.65
C VAL A 265 0.02 43.20 -21.02
N ALA A 266 1.15 43.90 -21.02
CA ALA A 266 2.37 43.47 -20.34
C ALA A 266 2.14 43.35 -18.82
N PRO A 267 2.73 42.36 -18.14
CA PRO A 267 2.64 42.27 -16.68
C PRO A 267 3.44 43.40 -16.02
N PRO A 268 2.98 43.95 -14.89
CA PRO A 268 3.72 44.96 -14.14
C PRO A 268 4.95 44.35 -13.47
N THR A 269 6.09 44.99 -13.68
CA THR A 269 7.32 44.78 -12.92
C THR A 269 7.06 45.10 -11.45
N VAL A 270 7.06 44.06 -10.60
CA VAL A 270 7.07 44.21 -9.14
C VAL A 270 8.54 44.32 -8.72
N GLU A 271 8.98 45.53 -8.37
CA GLU A 271 10.24 45.73 -7.69
C GLU A 271 10.17 45.11 -6.29
N MET A 272 10.97 44.07 -6.05
CA MET A 272 11.19 43.56 -4.70
C MET A 272 12.10 44.54 -3.94
N PRO A 273 11.75 44.94 -2.70
CA PRO A 273 12.66 45.67 -1.85
C PRO A 273 13.83 44.76 -1.46
N MET A 274 15.05 45.25 -1.66
CA MET A 274 16.27 44.62 -1.15
C MET A 274 16.17 44.51 0.37
N VAL A 275 16.19 43.28 0.87
CA VAL A 275 16.32 42.99 2.31
C VAL A 275 17.81 43.03 2.63
N ASP A 276 18.16 43.90 3.57
CA ASP A 276 19.52 44.14 4.06
C ASP A 276 19.99 42.95 4.90
N GLU A 277 21.04 42.27 4.45
CA GLU A 277 21.61 41.03 5.02
C GLU A 277 22.62 41.32 6.16
N SER A 278 22.33 42.28 7.06
CA SER A 278 23.30 42.72 8.08
C SER A 278 22.85 42.66 9.55
N MET A 279 21.79 41.91 9.90
CA MET A 279 21.35 41.76 11.30
C MET A 279 21.05 40.31 11.76
N LEU A 280 21.93 39.37 11.41
CA LEU A 280 21.91 38.02 12.02
C LEU A 280 23.27 37.68 12.62
N ASP A 281 23.73 38.53 13.54
CA ASP A 281 24.70 38.12 14.54
C ASP A 281 24.23 38.63 15.90
N GLU A 282 24.50 37.83 16.93
CA GLU A 282 24.24 38.14 18.34
C GLU A 282 22.81 37.91 18.85
N MET A 283 22.51 36.69 19.32
CA MET A 283 21.80 36.40 20.58
C MET A 283 21.74 34.87 20.81
N ILE A 284 22.81 34.30 21.37
CA ILE A 284 22.76 33.00 22.02
C ILE A 284 22.83 33.27 23.53
N GLU A 285 21.67 33.25 24.20
CA GLU A 285 21.60 33.15 25.66
C GLU A 285 21.44 31.68 26.09
N PRO A 286 22.15 31.21 27.13
CA PRO A 286 22.00 29.87 27.66
C PRO A 286 20.79 29.82 28.60
N VAL A 287 19.69 29.17 28.17
CA VAL A 287 18.56 28.90 29.07
C VAL A 287 18.90 27.70 29.96
N THR A 288 18.88 27.99 31.25
CA THR A 288 19.10 27.13 32.40
C THR A 288 18.11 25.98 32.48
N GLU A 289 18.68 24.82 32.81
CA GLU A 289 18.03 23.62 33.29
C GLU A 289 17.12 23.95 34.49
N SER A 290 15.84 23.57 34.40
CA SER A 290 14.92 23.58 35.52
C SER A 290 13.98 22.39 35.38
N ALA A 291 14.17 21.42 36.28
CA ALA A 291 13.26 20.32 36.52
C ALA A 291 11.90 20.83 37.02
N PRO A 292 10.80 20.12 36.73
CA PRO A 292 9.63 20.17 37.59
C PRO A 292 9.40 18.83 38.29
N GLU A 293 9.38 18.91 39.62
CA GLU A 293 8.77 17.93 40.50
C GLU A 293 7.23 18.00 40.41
N SER A 294 6.62 16.86 40.77
CA SER A 294 5.35 16.74 41.49
C SER A 294 4.01 16.91 40.74
N SER A 295 3.38 15.74 40.54
CA SER A 295 2.07 15.34 41.10
C SER A 295 0.78 16.08 40.70
N ASN A 296 -0.17 15.32 40.15
CA ASN A 296 -1.64 15.30 40.42
C ASN A 296 -2.28 14.35 39.39
N ASP A 297 -2.68 13.14 39.79
CA ASP A 297 -4.05 12.78 40.21
C ASP A 297 -5.16 13.40 39.33
N SER A 298 -5.63 12.60 38.37
CA SER A 298 -6.94 12.75 37.71
C SER A 298 -7.29 11.43 37.03
N GLY A 299 -8.09 10.62 37.72
CA GLY A 299 -8.72 9.43 37.15
C GLY A 299 -9.68 9.81 36.03
N ILE A 300 -9.33 9.45 34.80
CA ILE A 300 -10.22 9.55 33.63
C ILE A 300 -11.04 8.26 33.55
N LYS A 301 -12.29 8.32 34.04
CA LYS A 301 -13.34 7.36 33.72
C LYS A 301 -13.98 7.75 32.38
N LEU A 302 -13.50 7.18 31.27
CA LEU A 302 -14.14 7.26 29.96
C LEU A 302 -14.07 5.88 29.29
N ALA A 303 -14.93 4.97 29.76
CA ALA A 303 -15.32 3.77 29.04
C ALA A 303 -16.81 3.59 29.33
N ASP A 304 -17.65 3.71 28.29
CA ASP A 304 -18.98 3.08 28.12
C ASP A 304 -19.91 3.84 27.16
N SER A 305 -19.63 5.10 26.78
CA SER A 305 -20.54 5.88 25.92
C SER A 305 -20.32 5.72 24.41
N ALA A 306 -19.14 5.24 23.97
CA ALA A 306 -18.80 5.18 22.54
C ALA A 306 -19.27 3.89 21.82
N VAL A 307 -19.69 2.86 22.56
CA VAL A 307 -20.11 1.57 21.98
C VAL A 307 -21.59 1.58 21.57
N ASP A 308 -22.43 2.37 22.24
CA ASP A 308 -23.86 2.48 21.89
C ASP A 308 -24.15 3.32 20.64
N GLN A 309 -23.21 4.16 20.20
CA GLN A 309 -23.35 4.92 18.94
C GLN A 309 -22.93 4.14 17.68
N LEU A 310 -22.29 2.97 17.82
CA LEU A 310 -21.86 2.17 16.67
C LEU A 310 -22.86 1.07 16.26
N VAL A 311 -23.85 0.78 17.11
CA VAL A 311 -24.84 -0.30 16.87
C VAL A 311 -26.18 0.27 16.38
N GLY A 312 -26.43 1.56 16.53
CA GLY A 312 -27.67 2.22 16.12
C GLY A 312 -27.53 3.06 14.87
N ASN A 313 -28.07 2.56 13.75
CA ASN A 313 -28.54 3.32 12.58
C ASN A 313 -27.50 3.60 11.48
N GLY A 314 -27.51 2.77 10.43
CA GLY A 314 -26.96 3.15 9.12
C GLY A 314 -26.54 1.96 8.26
N ILE A 315 -25.68 1.10 8.80
CA ILE A 315 -25.00 0.06 8.00
C ILE A 315 -25.95 -1.10 7.64
N ALA A 316 -26.89 -1.44 8.53
CA ALA A 316 -27.84 -2.52 8.27
C ALA A 316 -28.82 -2.20 7.13
N ASP A 317 -29.25 -0.93 7.01
CA ASP A 317 -30.18 -0.50 5.96
C ASP A 317 -29.50 -0.41 4.59
N GLU A 318 -28.25 0.05 4.51
CA GLU A 318 -27.50 0.05 3.24
C GLU A 318 -27.25 -1.36 2.70
N VAL A 319 -26.91 -2.30 3.58
CA VAL A 319 -26.71 -3.71 3.18
C VAL A 319 -28.04 -4.34 2.75
N ALA A 320 -29.13 -4.05 3.45
CA ALA A 320 -30.46 -4.55 3.07
C ALA A 320 -30.94 -3.99 1.73
N GLU A 321 -30.64 -2.72 1.42
CA GLU A 321 -30.96 -2.08 0.14
C GLU A 321 -30.12 -2.65 -1.01
N ALA A 322 -28.82 -2.89 -0.77
CA ALA A 322 -27.93 -3.51 -1.76
C ALA A 322 -28.36 -4.94 -2.13
N VAL A 323 -28.77 -5.74 -1.14
CA VAL A 323 -29.28 -7.11 -1.37
C VAL A 323 -30.61 -7.09 -2.11
N ARG A 324 -31.53 -6.17 -1.79
CA ARG A 324 -32.80 -5.99 -2.53
C ARG A 324 -32.55 -5.64 -4.00
N ARG A 325 -31.58 -4.76 -4.28
CA ARG A 325 -31.21 -4.36 -5.65
C ARG A 325 -30.60 -5.51 -6.45
N ALA A 326 -29.79 -6.35 -5.81
CA ALA A 326 -29.19 -7.52 -6.44
C ALA A 326 -30.23 -8.60 -6.77
N LEU A 327 -31.21 -8.83 -5.88
CA LEU A 327 -32.28 -9.81 -6.12
C LEU A 327 -33.23 -9.36 -7.23
N ALA A 328 -33.57 -8.07 -7.31
CA ALA A 328 -34.42 -7.53 -8.38
C ALA A 328 -33.79 -7.66 -9.79
N ALA A 329 -32.45 -7.73 -9.87
CA ALA A 329 -31.74 -7.92 -11.14
C ALA A 329 -31.77 -9.37 -11.65
N ILE A 330 -32.11 -10.34 -10.79
CA ILE A 330 -32.12 -11.78 -11.13
C ILE A 330 -33.52 -12.24 -11.59
N GLU A 331 -34.59 -11.54 -11.19
CA GLU A 331 -35.99 -11.92 -11.47
C GLU A 331 -36.59 -11.39 -12.79
N VAL A 332 -35.78 -11.03 -13.78
CA VAL A 332 -36.30 -10.72 -15.13
C VAL A 332 -35.98 -11.86 -16.12
N PRO A 333 -36.80 -12.92 -16.20
CA PRO A 333 -36.89 -13.76 -17.37
C PRO A 333 -37.78 -13.08 -18.43
N GLN A 334 -37.36 -13.15 -19.70
CA GLN A 334 -38.15 -12.74 -20.86
C GLN A 334 -39.38 -13.63 -21.07
#